data_AF-A0A1G9ZD32-F1
#
_entry.id   AF-A0A1G9ZD32-F1
#
_cell.length_a   1.000
_cell.length_b   1.000
_cell.length_c   1.000
_cell.angle_alpha   90.00
_cell.angle_beta   90.00
_cell.angle_gamma   90.00
#
_symmetry.space_group_name_H-M   'P 1'
#
loop_
_entity.id
_entity.type
_entity.pdbx_description
1 polymer ?
#
loop_
_entity_poly.entity_id
_entity_poly.type
_entity_poly.pdbx_seq_one_letter_code
_entity_poly.pdbx_strand_id
1 'polypeptide(L)'
;MKKFFYLLVFPLLIFSFTAFGFSHAEKLFFSSAETQVISEKDSANEELEEETGEFDEMHEFAHFQKMSEETAAEEVKTPAPERFPPESLQIPGIDVDGPVEEVGILENGQMGVPDSAEGIGWFAPGVKPGEQGNAVLAGHVDSRSGPAVFYDLKEMSAGDEVQVTDNEGNELTFEVTRVVSYDRKEAPLEEIFGRSEKRNLNLITCTGTFNQEEGTHDERLVVYTELVEEESDVPALPEPSSPEEIDVRGSVFTWHAVSENDIVGYRVYEVNEDEEDILVQSVAAYERKSYTSETVGTSQHYVTAVNEAGIESPPSEMK
;
A
#
# COMPACT_ATOMS: atom_id res chain seq x y z
N MET A 1 39.40 5.65 50.81
CA MET A 1 40.13 6.93 50.95
C MET A 1 39.94 7.68 49.63
N LYS A 2 39.42 8.89 49.47
CA LYS A 2 38.87 9.97 50.32
C LYS A 2 37.79 10.67 49.46
N LYS A 3 36.71 11.12 50.12
CA LYS A 3 35.69 12.05 49.61
C LYS A 3 36.28 13.46 49.50
N PHE A 4 35.81 14.29 48.56
CA PHE A 4 35.82 15.75 48.73
C PHE A 4 34.56 16.38 48.14
N PHE A 5 34.09 17.40 48.86
CA PHE A 5 32.76 17.96 48.95
C PHE A 5 32.98 19.48 49.06
N TYR A 6 32.36 20.31 48.22
CA TYR A 6 32.22 21.78 48.32
C TYR A 6 31.15 22.14 47.27
N LEU A 7 29.93 22.64 47.52
CA LEU A 7 29.33 23.57 48.48
C LEU A 7 29.92 24.99 48.43
N LEU A 8 29.28 25.85 47.64
CA LEU A 8 29.41 27.30 47.72
C LEU A 8 28.05 27.96 47.46
N VAL A 9 27.69 28.88 48.35
CA VAL A 9 26.36 29.42 48.65
C VAL A 9 26.47 30.96 48.64
N PHE A 10 25.53 31.63 47.94
CA PHE A 10 25.02 33.02 48.11
C PHE A 10 25.90 34.24 47.76
N PRO A 11 25.34 35.49 47.58
CA PRO A 11 23.96 35.95 47.84
C PRO A 11 23.24 36.84 46.79
N LEU A 12 21.92 36.91 47.03
CA LEU A 12 20.89 37.92 46.75
C LEU A 12 21.34 39.40 46.72
N LEU A 13 20.77 40.21 45.81
CA LEU A 13 20.78 41.67 45.89
C LEU A 13 19.38 42.24 45.61
N ILE A 14 18.78 42.81 46.66
CA ILE A 14 17.49 43.50 46.69
C ILE A 14 17.77 44.99 46.42
N PHE A 15 17.04 45.60 45.49
CA PHE A 15 16.92 47.07 45.43
C PHE A 15 15.45 47.46 45.60
N SER A 16 15.17 48.08 46.74
CA SER A 16 13.94 48.84 47.03
C SER A 16 14.30 50.32 46.97
N PHE A 17 13.50 51.11 46.25
CA PHE A 17 13.50 52.56 46.39
C PHE A 17 12.06 53.09 46.35
N THR A 18 11.69 53.74 47.44
CA THR A 18 10.37 54.31 47.73
C THR A 18 10.26 55.79 47.31
N ALA A 19 9.15 56.12 46.66
CA ALA A 19 8.23 57.28 46.82
C ALA A 19 8.72 58.75 46.89
N PHE A 20 8.18 59.58 45.99
CA PHE A 20 7.62 60.96 46.17
C PHE A 20 7.07 61.38 44.78
N GLY A 21 5.83 61.78 44.49
CA GLY A 21 4.84 62.58 45.21
C GLY A 21 4.77 63.98 44.57
N PHE A 22 3.79 64.27 43.68
CA PHE A 22 3.18 65.61 43.55
C PHE A 22 1.91 65.58 42.65
N SER A 23 0.90 66.32 43.10
CA SER A 23 -0.45 66.45 42.56
C SER A 23 -0.57 67.73 41.71
N HIS A 24 -1.27 67.68 40.57
CA HIS A 24 -2.10 68.79 40.10
C HIS A 24 -3.23 68.31 39.19
N ALA A 25 -4.39 68.92 39.40
CA ALA A 25 -5.69 68.61 38.82
C ALA A 25 -6.04 69.60 37.70
N GLU A 26 -6.85 69.15 36.73
CA GLU A 26 -7.90 69.92 36.03
C GLU A 26 -8.70 68.92 35.16
N LYS A 27 -9.91 68.52 35.55
CA LYS A 27 -11.25 69.05 35.16
C LYS A 27 -11.47 69.11 33.63
N LEU A 28 -12.16 68.09 33.09
CA LEU A 28 -13.60 68.04 32.77
C LEU A 28 -13.97 68.68 31.42
N PHE A 29 -14.38 67.83 30.47
CA PHE A 29 -15.52 68.13 29.59
C PHE A 29 -16.35 66.86 29.39
N PHE A 30 -17.61 66.94 29.82
CA PHE A 30 -18.69 66.01 29.55
C PHE A 30 -19.35 66.40 28.23
N SER A 31 -19.75 65.41 27.42
CA SER A 31 -20.93 65.56 26.56
C SER A 31 -21.68 64.22 26.49
N SER A 32 -22.97 64.31 26.82
CA SER A 32 -24.04 63.32 26.68
C SER A 32 -24.39 63.10 25.18
N ALA A 33 -25.25 62.19 24.71
CA ALA A 33 -26.23 61.27 25.28
C ALA A 33 -26.61 60.22 24.20
N GLU A 34 -27.27 59.13 24.65
CA GLU A 34 -28.35 58.39 23.97
C GLU A 34 -28.12 57.60 22.65
N THR A 35 -28.06 56.27 22.84
CA THR A 35 -28.93 55.22 22.26
C THR A 35 -29.88 55.60 21.12
N GLN A 36 -29.81 54.87 19.99
CA GLN A 36 -30.97 54.24 19.33
C GLN A 36 -30.58 52.96 18.57
N VAL A 37 -31.42 51.92 18.72
CA VAL A 37 -31.41 50.64 18.00
C VAL A 37 -32.61 50.64 17.03
N ILE A 38 -32.38 50.40 15.73
CA ILE A 38 -33.34 49.95 14.69
C ILE A 38 -32.48 49.22 13.62
N SER A 39 -32.49 47.89 13.53
CA SER A 39 -33.32 46.99 12.70
C SER A 39 -33.03 47.00 11.19
N GLU A 40 -32.54 45.83 10.74
CA GLU A 40 -32.77 45.08 9.48
C GLU A 40 -32.47 45.67 8.09
N LYS A 41 -31.57 44.95 7.42
CA LYS A 41 -31.69 44.28 6.09
C LYS A 41 -30.81 44.80 4.94
N ASP A 42 -30.09 43.82 4.38
CA ASP A 42 -29.51 43.71 3.04
C ASP A 42 -28.32 44.61 2.64
N SER A 43 -27.12 44.04 2.81
CA SER A 43 -25.95 44.12 1.93
C SER A 43 -24.82 43.38 2.64
N ALA A 44 -23.98 42.55 2.04
CA ALA A 44 -23.88 42.00 0.71
C ALA A 44 -22.96 40.78 0.87
N ASN A 45 -23.08 39.83 -0.05
CA ASN A 45 -22.08 38.83 -0.43
C ASN A 45 -20.69 39.03 0.23
N GLU A 46 -20.40 38.27 1.29
CA GLU A 46 -19.03 38.10 1.77
C GLU A 46 -18.48 36.92 0.99
N GLU A 47 -17.70 37.24 -0.03
CA GLU A 47 -16.97 36.29 -0.85
C GLU A 47 -16.05 35.47 0.07
N LEU A 48 -16.22 34.15 -0.02
CA LEU A 48 -15.26 33.17 0.46
C LEU A 48 -13.98 33.38 -0.36
N GLU A 49 -13.05 34.17 0.16
CA GLU A 49 -11.68 34.18 -0.34
C GLU A 49 -11.05 32.85 0.07
N GLU A 50 -10.95 31.92 -0.89
CA GLU A 50 -10.02 30.80 -0.86
C GLU A 50 -8.62 31.35 -0.59
N GLU A 51 -8.11 31.18 0.63
CA GLU A 51 -6.68 31.23 0.90
C GLU A 51 -6.01 30.02 0.24
N THR A 52 -5.93 30.05 -1.09
CA THR A 52 -4.92 29.31 -1.82
C THR A 52 -3.59 30.00 -1.52
N GLY A 53 -2.90 29.51 -0.50
CA GLY A 53 -1.51 29.86 -0.25
C GLY A 53 -0.72 29.73 -1.56
N GLU A 54 0.01 30.79 -1.87
CA GLU A 54 0.74 31.06 -3.10
C GLU A 54 1.69 29.90 -3.47
N PHE A 55 1.19 28.93 -4.26
CA PHE A 55 1.97 27.85 -4.87
C PHE A 55 2.52 28.30 -6.23
N ASP A 56 3.34 29.34 -6.23
CA ASP A 56 4.10 29.74 -7.41
C ASP A 56 5.50 29.11 -7.31
N GLU A 57 5.86 28.30 -8.29
CA GLU A 57 7.12 27.53 -8.42
C GLU A 57 7.19 26.14 -7.79
N MET A 58 6.43 25.19 -8.35
CA MET A 58 6.85 23.78 -8.36
C MET A 58 6.45 23.11 -9.69
N HIS A 59 7.38 23.08 -10.65
CA HIS A 59 7.24 22.40 -11.94
C HIS A 59 7.33 20.85 -11.83
N GLU A 60 6.78 20.25 -10.77
CA GLU A 60 7.20 18.90 -10.35
C GLU A 60 6.40 17.73 -10.96
N PHE A 61 5.32 17.99 -11.70
CA PHE A 61 4.48 16.90 -12.25
C PHE A 61 4.17 17.03 -13.74
N ALA A 62 4.67 18.07 -14.41
CA ALA A 62 4.61 18.16 -15.88
C ALA A 62 5.34 16.99 -16.57
N HIS A 63 6.18 16.24 -15.85
CA HIS A 63 6.86 15.06 -16.35
C HIS A 63 5.97 13.80 -16.38
N PHE A 64 4.92 13.73 -15.54
CA PHE A 64 4.05 12.56 -15.43
C PHE A 64 3.13 12.38 -16.65
N GLN A 65 2.66 13.50 -17.23
CA GLN A 65 1.83 13.48 -18.44
C GLN A 65 2.54 12.84 -19.64
N LYS A 66 3.87 12.95 -19.72
CA LYS A 66 4.65 12.35 -20.81
C LYS A 66 4.85 10.84 -20.64
N MET A 67 4.77 10.33 -19.40
CA MET A 67 4.99 8.92 -19.07
C MET A 67 3.72 8.08 -19.22
N SER A 68 2.53 8.68 -19.01
CA SER A 68 1.25 8.01 -19.19
C SER A 68 0.89 7.72 -20.66
N GLU A 69 1.34 8.56 -21.60
CA GLU A 69 1.06 8.39 -23.04
C GLU A 69 1.91 7.28 -23.70
N GLU A 70 3.09 6.96 -23.17
CA GLU A 70 4.00 5.97 -23.77
C GLU A 70 3.73 4.52 -23.31
N THR A 71 2.85 4.33 -22.31
CA THR A 71 2.63 3.05 -21.60
C THR A 71 1.45 2.21 -22.15
N ALA A 72 0.69 2.71 -23.13
CA ALA A 72 -0.51 2.01 -23.61
C ALA A 72 -0.26 0.85 -24.60
N ALA A 73 0.99 0.52 -24.93
CA ALA A 73 1.31 -0.52 -25.90
C ALA A 73 2.15 -1.63 -25.25
N GLU A 74 1.51 -2.80 -25.14
CA GLU A 74 2.12 -4.14 -25.04
C GLU A 74 2.23 -4.77 -23.64
N GLU A 75 1.10 -5.31 -23.14
CA GLU A 75 1.12 -6.46 -22.21
C GLU A 75 0.03 -7.49 -22.54
N VAL A 76 0.42 -8.77 -22.48
CA VAL A 76 -0.39 -9.95 -22.80
C VAL A 76 -1.39 -10.20 -21.66
N LYS A 77 -2.68 -10.02 -21.96
CA LYS A 77 -3.79 -10.09 -21.00
C LYS A 77 -4.15 -11.52 -20.63
N THR A 78 -3.68 -12.01 -19.49
CA THR A 78 -4.56 -12.82 -18.61
C THR A 78 -5.58 -11.84 -18.02
N PRO A 79 -6.90 -12.13 -18.00
CA PRO A 79 -7.85 -11.21 -17.39
C PRO A 79 -7.57 -11.16 -15.89
N ALA A 80 -6.88 -10.12 -15.45
CA ALA A 80 -6.86 -9.76 -14.05
C ALA A 80 -8.31 -9.53 -13.61
N PRO A 81 -8.70 -9.97 -12.40
CA PRO A 81 -10.02 -9.63 -11.85
C PRO A 81 -10.23 -8.11 -11.95
N GLU A 82 -11.43 -7.68 -12.33
CA GLU A 82 -11.76 -6.27 -12.43
C GLU A 82 -11.48 -5.58 -11.08
N ARG A 83 -10.83 -4.42 -11.12
CA ARG A 83 -10.49 -3.62 -9.95
C ARG A 83 -11.30 -2.32 -9.97
N PHE A 84 -12.03 -2.10 -8.89
CA PHE A 84 -12.89 -0.97 -8.70
C PHE A 84 -12.18 0.16 -7.94
N PRO A 85 -12.67 1.41 -8.05
CA PRO A 85 -12.17 2.51 -7.25
C PRO A 85 -12.30 2.21 -5.75
N PRO A 86 -11.32 2.62 -4.92
CA PRO A 86 -11.44 2.55 -3.47
C PRO A 86 -12.56 3.48 -2.97
N GLU A 87 -13.35 3.01 -2.01
CA GLU A 87 -14.41 3.79 -1.35
C GLU A 87 -14.02 4.15 0.09
N SER A 88 -13.28 3.30 0.80
CA SER A 88 -12.83 3.57 2.16
C SER A 88 -11.44 2.99 2.47
N LEU A 89 -10.81 3.55 3.49
CA LEU A 89 -9.54 3.09 4.05
C LEU A 89 -9.68 2.88 5.56
N GLN A 90 -9.16 1.76 6.05
CA GLN A 90 -9.01 1.49 7.48
C GLN A 90 -7.54 1.16 7.80
N ILE A 91 -7.04 1.70 8.91
CA ILE A 91 -5.73 1.35 9.48
C ILE A 91 -5.93 1.07 10.98
N PRO A 92 -6.24 -0.18 11.36
CA PRO A 92 -6.63 -0.52 12.73
C PRO A 92 -5.57 -0.17 13.78
N GLY A 93 -4.28 -0.22 13.42
CA GLY A 93 -3.18 0.06 14.35
C GLY A 93 -3.11 1.50 14.86
N ILE A 94 -3.75 2.45 14.16
CA ILE A 94 -3.74 3.88 14.48
C ILE A 94 -5.15 4.52 14.43
N ASP A 95 -6.20 3.70 14.53
CA ASP A 95 -7.61 4.14 14.57
C ASP A 95 -8.04 5.04 13.38
N VAL A 96 -7.47 4.83 12.20
CA VAL A 96 -7.90 5.51 10.96
C VAL A 96 -9.05 4.72 10.34
N ASP A 97 -10.15 5.41 10.08
CA ASP A 97 -11.31 4.95 9.32
C ASP A 97 -11.90 6.17 8.60
N GLY A 98 -11.85 6.17 7.26
CA GLY A 98 -12.22 7.35 6.48
C GLY A 98 -12.64 7.05 5.05
N PRO A 99 -13.47 7.93 4.45
CA PRO A 99 -13.86 7.82 3.06
C PRO A 99 -12.70 8.15 2.14
N VAL A 100 -12.63 7.44 1.02
CA VAL A 100 -11.67 7.70 -0.06
C VAL A 100 -12.38 8.43 -1.20
N GLU A 101 -11.79 9.53 -1.65
CA GLU A 101 -12.24 10.32 -2.79
C GLU A 101 -11.18 10.38 -3.89
N GLU A 102 -11.60 10.58 -5.14
CA GLU A 102 -10.69 10.71 -6.27
C GLU A 102 -10.04 12.10 -6.27
N VAL A 103 -8.71 12.13 -6.33
CA VAL A 103 -7.93 13.36 -6.55
C VAL A 103 -7.09 13.25 -7.83
N GLY A 104 -6.92 14.39 -8.50
CA GLY A 104 -6.23 14.49 -9.77
C GLY A 104 -4.89 15.22 -9.69
N ILE A 105 -4.48 15.74 -10.85
CA ILE A 105 -3.33 16.64 -10.99
C ILE A 105 -3.89 18.06 -11.10
N LEU A 106 -3.42 18.97 -10.24
CA LEU A 106 -3.77 20.39 -10.26
C LEU A 106 -3.08 21.12 -11.42
N GLU A 107 -3.50 22.35 -11.72
CA GLU A 107 -2.91 23.15 -12.81
C GLU A 107 -1.42 23.45 -12.61
N ASN A 108 -0.98 23.56 -11.35
CA ASN A 108 0.42 23.71 -10.98
C ASN A 108 1.20 22.38 -11.01
N GLY A 109 0.56 21.29 -11.45
CA GLY A 109 1.10 19.95 -11.50
C GLY A 109 0.91 19.15 -10.22
N GLN A 110 0.70 19.75 -9.06
CA GLN A 110 0.67 18.97 -7.82
C GLN A 110 -0.45 17.94 -7.78
N MET A 111 -0.22 16.81 -7.11
CA MET A 111 -1.32 15.91 -6.73
C MET A 111 -2.32 16.70 -5.88
N GLY A 112 -3.60 16.55 -6.20
CA GLY A 112 -4.69 17.09 -5.37
C GLY A 112 -4.70 16.44 -3.99
N VAL A 113 -5.29 17.14 -3.02
CA VAL A 113 -5.45 16.65 -1.64
C VAL A 113 -6.95 16.55 -1.33
N PRO A 114 -7.35 15.71 -0.35
CA PRO A 114 -8.74 15.61 0.02
C PRO A 114 -9.29 16.94 0.56
N ASP A 115 -10.59 17.17 0.39
CA ASP A 115 -11.26 18.45 0.73
C ASP A 115 -11.40 18.65 2.25
N SER A 116 -11.46 17.56 3.02
CA SER A 116 -11.68 17.58 4.47
C SER A 116 -10.49 17.01 5.23
N ALA A 117 -10.34 17.41 6.51
CA ALA A 117 -9.28 16.92 7.38
C ALA A 117 -9.41 15.40 7.65
N GLU A 118 -10.62 14.87 7.57
CA GLU A 118 -10.95 13.45 7.74
C GLU A 118 -10.95 12.66 6.42
N GLY A 119 -10.85 13.33 5.28
CA GLY A 119 -10.91 12.73 3.95
C GLY A 119 -9.56 12.17 3.49
N ILE A 120 -9.62 11.19 2.59
CA ILE A 120 -8.45 10.53 2.01
C ILE A 120 -8.55 10.60 0.49
N GLY A 121 -7.53 11.14 -0.16
CA GLY A 121 -7.50 11.30 -1.61
C GLY A 121 -6.73 10.17 -2.29
N TRP A 122 -7.38 9.39 -3.16
CA TRP A 122 -6.71 8.45 -4.05
C TRP A 122 -6.29 9.16 -5.35
N PHE A 123 -5.02 8.99 -5.74
CA PHE A 123 -4.50 9.51 -7.02
C PHE A 123 -5.05 8.72 -8.21
N ALA A 124 -6.25 9.10 -8.67
CA ALA A 124 -6.98 8.42 -9.74
C ALA A 124 -6.24 8.33 -11.10
N PRO A 125 -5.38 9.29 -11.50
CA PRO A 125 -4.56 9.15 -12.70
C PRO A 125 -3.49 8.05 -12.64
N GLY A 126 -3.21 7.50 -11.45
CA GLY A 126 -2.21 6.46 -11.21
C GLY A 126 -2.77 5.03 -11.28
N VAL A 127 -2.06 4.10 -10.61
CA VAL A 127 -2.44 2.70 -10.51
C VAL A 127 -3.60 2.55 -9.53
N LYS A 128 -4.56 1.67 -9.84
CA LYS A 128 -5.65 1.34 -8.91
C LYS A 128 -5.15 0.41 -7.79
N PRO A 129 -5.60 0.58 -6.54
CA PRO A 129 -5.28 -0.35 -5.47
C PRO A 129 -5.52 -1.82 -5.88
N GLY A 130 -4.51 -2.66 -5.65
CA GLY A 130 -4.53 -4.08 -5.98
C GLY A 130 -4.17 -4.42 -7.43
N GLU A 131 -3.92 -3.45 -8.32
CA GLU A 131 -3.24 -3.68 -9.60
C GLU A 131 -1.72 -3.70 -9.43
N GLN A 132 -1.01 -4.23 -10.43
CA GLN A 132 0.45 -4.20 -10.45
C GLN A 132 0.93 -2.74 -10.66
N GLY A 133 1.80 -2.26 -9.77
CA GLY A 133 2.27 -0.89 -9.74
C GLY A 133 2.16 -0.24 -8.35
N ASN A 134 2.32 1.09 -8.31
CA ASN A 134 2.19 1.88 -7.10
C ASN A 134 0.88 2.67 -7.11
N ALA A 135 -0.11 2.21 -6.34
CA ALA A 135 -1.28 3.03 -6.01
C ALA A 135 -0.90 4.04 -4.91
N VAL A 136 -1.49 5.23 -4.91
CA VAL A 136 -1.13 6.30 -3.96
C VAL A 136 -2.37 6.91 -3.33
N LEU A 137 -2.41 6.94 -2.00
CA LEU A 137 -3.41 7.63 -1.18
C LEU A 137 -2.73 8.76 -0.38
N ALA A 138 -3.38 9.91 -0.31
CA ALA A 138 -2.92 11.09 0.43
C ALA A 138 -3.96 11.54 1.46
N GLY A 139 -3.48 12.08 2.57
CA GLY A 139 -4.33 12.62 3.63
C GLY A 139 -3.61 13.70 4.43
N HIS A 140 -4.39 14.58 5.04
CA HIS A 140 -3.85 15.67 5.85
C HIS A 140 -3.24 15.15 7.15
N VAL A 141 -2.11 15.74 7.57
CA VAL A 141 -1.49 15.45 8.86
C VAL A 141 -2.18 16.21 9.98
N ASP A 142 -2.50 17.48 9.75
CA ASP A 142 -3.20 18.33 10.69
C ASP A 142 -4.08 19.35 9.97
N SER A 143 -4.79 20.12 10.76
CA SER A 143 -5.68 21.20 10.35
C SER A 143 -5.60 22.34 11.36
N ARG A 144 -6.24 23.46 11.04
CA ARG A 144 -6.37 24.59 11.99
C ARG A 144 -7.08 24.19 13.30
N SER A 145 -7.88 23.13 13.27
CA SER A 145 -8.60 22.59 14.43
C SER A 145 -7.82 21.54 15.23
N GLY A 146 -6.70 21.03 14.71
CA GLY A 146 -5.91 19.98 15.36
C GLY A 146 -5.54 18.83 14.40
N PRO A 147 -5.15 17.67 14.95
CA PRO A 147 -4.82 16.47 14.18
C PRO A 147 -5.85 16.12 13.10
N ALA A 148 -5.38 15.63 11.96
CA ALA A 148 -6.19 15.18 10.83
C ALA A 148 -6.01 13.67 10.59
N VAL A 149 -6.62 13.12 9.53
CA VAL A 149 -6.73 11.67 9.29
C VAL A 149 -5.40 10.92 9.32
N PHE A 150 -4.31 11.53 8.85
CA PHE A 150 -2.99 10.90 8.76
C PHE A 150 -1.99 11.39 9.81
N TYR A 151 -2.46 12.05 10.87
CA TYR A 151 -1.61 12.57 11.95
C TYR A 151 -0.69 11.52 12.58
N ASP A 152 -1.20 10.30 12.77
CA ASP A 152 -0.51 9.20 13.45
C ASP A 152 0.18 8.20 12.50
N LEU A 153 0.25 8.46 11.18
CA LEU A 153 0.96 7.59 10.24
C LEU A 153 2.44 7.33 10.63
N LYS A 154 3.07 8.29 11.33
CA LYS A 154 4.44 8.18 11.82
C LYS A 154 4.64 7.09 12.89
N GLU A 155 3.57 6.65 13.53
CA GLU A 155 3.61 5.61 14.57
C GLU A 155 3.55 4.21 13.95
N MET A 156 3.24 4.10 12.65
CA MET A 156 3.19 2.83 11.94
C MET A 156 4.58 2.19 11.79
N SER A 157 4.59 0.87 11.66
CA SER A 157 5.78 0.05 11.53
C SER A 157 5.57 -1.08 10.53
N ALA A 158 6.67 -1.70 10.10
CA ALA A 158 6.58 -2.86 9.22
C ALA A 158 5.75 -3.99 9.88
N GLY A 159 4.84 -4.59 9.11
CA GLY A 159 3.88 -5.59 9.57
C GLY A 159 2.51 -5.03 9.98
N ASP A 160 2.34 -3.71 10.06
CA ASP A 160 1.01 -3.11 10.27
C ASP A 160 0.14 -3.26 9.02
N GLU A 161 -1.17 -3.37 9.21
CA GLU A 161 -2.13 -3.59 8.12
C GLU A 161 -2.83 -2.29 7.69
N VAL A 162 -3.06 -2.19 6.38
CA VAL A 162 -3.86 -1.15 5.74
C VAL A 162 -4.93 -1.84 4.89
N GLN A 163 -6.19 -1.58 5.17
CA GLN A 163 -7.33 -2.21 4.50
C GLN A 163 -8.03 -1.18 3.62
N VAL A 164 -8.22 -1.53 2.35
CA VAL A 164 -8.96 -0.72 1.37
C VAL A 164 -10.18 -1.48 0.95
N THR A 165 -11.35 -0.86 1.06
CA THR A 165 -12.61 -1.43 0.56
C THR A 165 -13.03 -0.68 -0.70
N ASP A 166 -13.39 -1.42 -1.75
CA ASP A 166 -13.95 -0.83 -2.97
C ASP A 166 -15.46 -0.61 -2.88
N ASN A 167 -16.02 0.05 -3.89
CA ASN A 167 -17.46 0.38 -3.94
C ASN A 167 -18.39 -0.83 -4.15
N GLU A 168 -17.85 -2.03 -4.37
CA GLU A 168 -18.61 -3.28 -4.40
C GLU A 168 -18.53 -4.03 -3.07
N GLY A 169 -17.74 -3.54 -2.11
CA GLY A 169 -17.51 -4.14 -0.81
C GLY A 169 -16.39 -5.19 -0.81
N ASN A 170 -15.58 -5.27 -1.87
CA ASN A 170 -14.38 -6.12 -1.85
C ASN A 170 -13.29 -5.41 -1.04
N GLU A 171 -12.63 -6.16 -0.16
CA GLU A 171 -11.55 -5.66 0.69
C GLU A 171 -10.19 -6.17 0.20
N LEU A 172 -9.20 -5.29 0.25
CA LEU A 172 -7.80 -5.59 -0.01
C LEU A 172 -6.98 -5.21 1.22
N THR A 173 -6.21 -6.16 1.73
CA THR A 173 -5.27 -5.93 2.84
C THR A 173 -3.87 -5.73 2.30
N PHE A 174 -3.22 -4.67 2.73
CA PHE A 174 -1.83 -4.37 2.44
C PHE A 174 -1.02 -4.40 3.74
N GLU A 175 0.17 -4.97 3.69
CA GLU A 175 1.10 -4.98 4.82
C GLU A 175 2.15 -3.88 4.63
N VAL A 176 2.39 -3.11 5.69
CA VAL A 176 3.44 -2.09 5.72
C VAL A 176 4.80 -2.74 5.63
N THR A 177 5.59 -2.32 4.68
CA THR A 177 6.98 -2.78 4.51
C THR A 177 7.98 -1.84 5.17
N ARG A 178 7.72 -0.52 5.12
CA ARG A 178 8.54 0.52 5.76
C ARG A 178 7.82 1.86 5.83
N VAL A 179 8.25 2.70 6.77
CA VAL A 179 7.82 4.10 6.93
C VAL A 179 9.06 4.99 6.85
N VAL A 180 9.03 6.01 6.00
CA VAL A 180 10.18 6.92 5.78
C VAL A 180 9.71 8.37 5.66
N SER A 181 10.39 9.27 6.36
CA SER A 181 10.29 10.72 6.15
C SER A 181 11.37 11.19 5.19
N TYR A 182 10.98 11.97 4.19
CA TYR A 182 11.89 12.62 3.25
C TYR A 182 11.77 14.14 3.39
N ASP A 183 12.86 14.87 3.11
CA ASP A 183 12.73 16.30 2.84
C ASP A 183 11.70 16.50 1.72
N ARG A 184 10.82 17.49 1.89
CA ARG A 184 9.74 17.76 0.95
C ARG A 184 10.25 17.82 -0.48
N LYS A 185 11.39 18.45 -0.75
CA LYS A 185 11.94 18.66 -2.11
C LYS A 185 12.77 17.47 -2.62
N GLU A 186 13.04 16.47 -1.78
CA GLU A 186 13.89 15.32 -2.11
C GLU A 186 13.13 13.98 -2.10
N ALA A 187 11.80 14.00 -1.90
CA ALA A 187 10.98 12.80 -1.92
C ALA A 187 11.11 12.05 -3.27
N PRO A 188 11.37 10.72 -3.26
CA PRO A 188 11.67 9.97 -4.48
C PRO A 188 10.41 9.68 -5.29
N LEU A 189 10.00 10.62 -6.15
CA LEU A 189 8.75 10.51 -6.93
C LEU A 189 8.63 9.23 -7.75
N GLU A 190 9.72 8.74 -8.34
CA GLU A 190 9.71 7.48 -9.12
C GLU A 190 9.44 6.26 -8.22
N GLU A 191 9.90 6.27 -6.98
CA GLU A 191 9.63 5.18 -6.05
C GLU A 191 8.18 5.21 -5.54
N ILE A 192 7.63 6.43 -5.40
CA ILE A 192 6.30 6.68 -4.84
C ILE A 192 5.19 6.47 -5.90
N PHE A 193 5.37 7.01 -7.10
CA PHE A 193 4.37 7.08 -8.18
C PHE A 193 4.75 6.29 -9.43
N GLY A 194 6.02 5.89 -9.55
CA GLY A 194 6.54 5.22 -10.75
C GLY A 194 6.12 3.77 -10.86
N ARG A 195 6.76 3.04 -11.77
CA ARG A 195 6.41 1.64 -12.05
C ARG A 195 6.90 0.72 -10.93
N SER A 196 6.14 -0.34 -10.69
CA SER A 196 6.53 -1.41 -9.78
C SER A 196 6.03 -2.74 -10.34
N GLU A 197 6.83 -3.79 -10.18
CA GLU A 197 6.41 -5.16 -10.49
C GLU A 197 5.53 -5.75 -9.37
N LYS A 198 5.46 -5.08 -8.22
CA LYS A 198 4.66 -5.45 -7.05
C LYS A 198 3.31 -4.73 -7.07
N ARG A 199 2.37 -5.18 -6.25
CA ARG A 199 1.07 -4.52 -6.03
C ARG A 199 1.16 -3.68 -4.76
N ASN A 200 1.62 -2.43 -4.91
CA ASN A 200 1.89 -1.57 -3.76
C ASN A 200 0.76 -0.56 -3.55
N LEU A 201 0.59 -0.16 -2.29
CA LEU A 201 -0.21 1.01 -1.90
C LEU A 201 0.64 1.93 -1.03
N ASN A 202 0.97 3.12 -1.54
CA ASN A 202 1.76 4.09 -0.80
C ASN A 202 0.82 5.13 -0.15
N LEU A 203 0.96 5.32 1.17
CA LEU A 203 0.25 6.38 1.89
C LEU A 203 1.19 7.57 2.08
N ILE A 204 0.73 8.78 1.80
CA ILE A 204 1.55 9.99 1.86
C ILE A 204 0.87 11.05 2.71
N THR A 205 1.65 11.70 3.57
CA THR A 205 1.23 12.90 4.29
C THR A 205 2.36 13.91 4.47
N CYS A 206 1.99 15.14 4.82
CA CYS A 206 2.94 16.16 5.26
C CYS A 206 3.46 15.82 6.67
N THR A 207 4.72 16.12 7.00
CA THR A 207 5.23 15.91 8.36
C THR A 207 6.34 16.89 8.72
N GLY A 208 6.96 16.76 9.89
CA GLY A 208 8.04 17.65 10.30
C GLY A 208 7.55 19.03 10.73
N THR A 209 8.38 20.05 10.57
CA THR A 209 8.10 21.40 11.08
C THR A 209 7.29 22.21 10.08
N PHE A 210 6.22 22.85 10.54
CA PHE A 210 5.48 23.80 9.71
C PHE A 210 6.32 25.05 9.44
N ASN A 211 6.65 25.27 8.18
CA ASN A 211 7.31 26.46 7.68
C ASN A 211 6.26 27.55 7.38
N GLN A 212 6.23 28.59 8.21
CA GLN A 212 5.27 29.70 8.06
C GLN A 212 5.50 30.54 6.80
N GLU A 213 6.73 30.59 6.28
CA GLU A 213 7.05 31.36 5.07
C GLU A 213 6.56 30.63 3.82
N GLU A 214 6.70 29.29 3.79
CA GLU A 214 6.25 28.45 2.68
C GLU A 214 4.79 27.96 2.85
N GLY A 215 4.15 28.22 4.00
CA GLY A 215 2.78 27.82 4.30
C GLY A 215 2.56 26.31 4.37
N THR A 216 3.62 25.53 4.63
CA THR A 216 3.59 24.07 4.52
C THR A 216 4.64 23.41 5.40
N HIS A 217 4.59 22.09 5.50
CA HIS A 217 5.52 21.25 6.22
C HIS A 217 6.81 21.01 5.40
N ASP A 218 7.95 20.92 6.08
CA ASP A 218 9.25 20.73 5.45
C ASP A 218 9.56 19.27 5.06
N GLU A 219 8.76 18.31 5.50
CA GLU A 219 8.94 16.89 5.22
C GLU A 219 7.69 16.22 4.63
N ARG A 220 7.91 15.09 3.96
CA ARG A 220 6.89 14.17 3.45
C ARG A 220 7.09 12.80 4.07
N LEU A 221 6.09 12.32 4.80
CA LEU A 221 6.08 10.95 5.31
C LEU A 221 5.42 10.03 4.28
N VAL A 222 6.10 8.93 3.96
CA VAL A 222 5.57 7.89 3.07
C VAL A 222 5.59 6.55 3.79
N VAL A 223 4.42 5.92 3.84
CA VAL A 223 4.24 4.54 4.26
C VAL A 223 4.17 3.69 3.00
N TYR A 224 5.13 2.77 2.84
CA TYR A 224 5.18 1.85 1.72
C TYR A 224 4.54 0.53 2.14
N THR A 225 3.56 0.06 1.37
CA THR A 225 2.88 -1.20 1.63
C THR A 225 2.90 -2.11 0.40
N GLU A 226 2.69 -3.39 0.62
CA GLU A 226 2.55 -4.40 -0.43
C GLU A 226 1.29 -5.22 -0.17
N LEU A 227 0.55 -5.55 -1.23
CA LEU A 227 -0.68 -6.33 -1.12
C LEU A 227 -0.37 -7.67 -0.46
N VAL A 228 -1.11 -8.00 0.59
CA VAL A 228 -1.14 -9.34 1.15
C VAL A 228 -1.89 -10.19 0.13
N GLU A 229 -1.16 -11.04 -0.58
CA GLU A 229 -1.81 -12.04 -1.43
C GLU A 229 -2.52 -13.02 -0.49
N GLU A 230 -3.85 -12.93 -0.44
CA GLU A 230 -4.62 -14.01 0.15
C GLU A 230 -4.33 -15.27 -0.69
N GLU A 231 -3.73 -16.28 -0.04
CA GLU A 231 -3.72 -17.63 -0.58
C GLU A 231 -5.16 -17.91 -0.98
N SER A 232 -5.42 -17.94 -2.28
CA SER A 232 -6.77 -18.06 -2.77
C SER A 232 -7.36 -19.31 -2.13
N ASP A 233 -8.50 -19.19 -1.46
CA ASP A 233 -9.30 -20.30 -0.91
C ASP A 233 -9.78 -21.30 -1.99
N VAL A 234 -9.15 -21.32 -3.16
CA VAL A 234 -9.11 -22.47 -4.05
C VAL A 234 -8.38 -23.55 -3.26
N PRO A 235 -9.06 -24.59 -2.75
CA PRO A 235 -8.36 -25.68 -2.09
C PRO A 235 -7.28 -26.17 -3.05
N ALA A 236 -6.02 -26.19 -2.60
CA ALA A 236 -4.93 -26.80 -3.35
C ALA A 236 -5.45 -28.10 -3.94
N LEU A 237 -5.40 -28.24 -5.27
CA LEU A 237 -6.00 -29.40 -5.93
C LEU A 237 -5.51 -30.66 -5.22
N PRO A 238 -6.43 -31.57 -4.83
CA PRO A 238 -6.03 -32.74 -4.09
C PRO A 238 -4.97 -33.51 -4.88
N GLU A 239 -4.03 -34.13 -4.15
CA GLU A 239 -3.07 -35.04 -4.76
C GLU A 239 -3.82 -36.08 -5.61
N PRO A 240 -3.46 -36.25 -6.89
CA PRO A 240 -4.20 -37.15 -7.77
C PRO A 240 -3.99 -38.62 -7.38
N SER A 241 -4.95 -39.48 -7.74
CA SER A 241 -4.79 -40.92 -7.54
C SER A 241 -3.63 -41.49 -8.38
N SER A 242 -2.93 -42.50 -7.84
CA SER A 242 -1.88 -43.21 -8.57
C SER A 242 -2.44 -43.94 -9.80
N PRO A 243 -1.71 -43.98 -10.93
CA PRO A 243 -2.10 -44.80 -12.07
C PRO A 243 -2.18 -46.30 -11.71
N GLU A 244 -3.26 -46.95 -12.14
CA GLU A 244 -3.52 -48.37 -11.88
C GLU A 244 -3.40 -49.23 -13.15
N GLU A 245 -3.57 -50.55 -12.99
CA GLU A 245 -3.59 -51.55 -14.08
C GLU A 245 -2.31 -51.51 -14.94
N ILE A 246 -1.18 -51.57 -14.23
CA ILE A 246 0.15 -51.61 -14.84
C ILE A 246 0.38 -52.98 -15.50
N ASP A 247 0.62 -52.96 -16.82
CA ASP A 247 0.89 -54.16 -17.63
C ASP A 247 2.23 -54.02 -18.35
N VAL A 248 3.08 -55.02 -18.18
CA VAL A 248 4.41 -55.09 -18.80
C VAL A 248 4.43 -56.26 -19.78
N ARG A 249 4.61 -55.96 -21.07
CA ARG A 249 4.66 -56.97 -22.14
C ARG A 249 5.86 -56.74 -23.04
N GLY A 250 6.90 -57.54 -22.84
CA GLY A 250 8.17 -57.37 -23.54
C GLY A 250 8.78 -56.03 -23.17
N SER A 251 9.03 -55.19 -24.16
CA SER A 251 9.60 -53.84 -23.99
C SER A 251 8.56 -52.74 -23.77
N VAL A 252 7.28 -53.09 -23.55
CA VAL A 252 6.18 -52.11 -23.43
C VAL A 252 5.62 -52.13 -22.02
N PHE A 253 5.55 -50.94 -21.41
CA PHE A 253 4.97 -50.66 -20.09
C PHE A 253 3.71 -49.81 -20.31
N THR A 254 2.53 -50.26 -19.89
CA THR A 254 1.26 -49.54 -20.07
C THR A 254 0.49 -49.40 -18.76
N TRP A 255 -0.35 -48.36 -18.67
CA TRP A 255 -1.18 -48.08 -17.50
C TRP A 255 -2.57 -47.58 -17.92
N HIS A 256 -3.52 -47.59 -16.98
CA HIS A 256 -4.81 -46.94 -17.18
C HIS A 256 -4.76 -45.46 -16.85
N ALA A 257 -5.54 -44.66 -17.59
CA ALA A 257 -5.67 -43.25 -17.32
C ALA A 257 -6.37 -43.02 -15.97
N VAL A 258 -5.83 -42.10 -15.18
CA VAL A 258 -6.46 -41.56 -13.98
C VAL A 258 -7.69 -40.76 -14.42
N SER A 259 -8.80 -40.93 -13.71
CA SER A 259 -10.14 -40.50 -14.12
C SER A 259 -10.44 -39.03 -13.86
N GLU A 260 -9.63 -38.41 -13.03
CA GLU A 260 -9.75 -37.05 -12.57
C GLU A 260 -9.50 -36.08 -13.73
N ASN A 261 -10.36 -35.05 -13.86
CA ASN A 261 -10.40 -34.19 -15.04
C ASN A 261 -9.27 -33.14 -15.06
N ASP A 262 -8.59 -32.96 -13.93
CA ASP A 262 -7.47 -32.05 -13.73
C ASP A 262 -6.13 -32.69 -14.11
N ILE A 263 -6.08 -33.96 -14.51
CA ILE A 263 -4.85 -34.62 -14.97
C ILE A 263 -4.39 -34.04 -16.31
N VAL A 264 -3.19 -33.45 -16.31
CA VAL A 264 -2.55 -32.88 -17.51
C VAL A 264 -1.53 -33.84 -18.14
N GLY A 265 -1.01 -34.79 -17.38
CA GLY A 265 -0.02 -35.74 -17.88
C GLY A 265 0.42 -36.80 -16.87
N TYR A 266 1.47 -37.51 -17.25
CA TYR A 266 2.07 -38.61 -16.49
C TYR A 266 3.59 -38.52 -16.58
N ARG A 267 4.28 -38.98 -15.55
CA ARG A 267 5.74 -39.12 -15.52
C ARG A 267 6.11 -40.57 -15.29
N VAL A 268 6.98 -41.10 -16.14
CA VAL A 268 7.46 -42.49 -16.07
C VAL A 268 8.89 -42.46 -15.55
N TYR A 269 9.13 -43.24 -14.50
CA TYR A 269 10.42 -43.34 -13.84
C TYR A 269 10.98 -44.76 -14.00
N GLU A 270 12.30 -44.84 -14.17
CA GLU A 270 13.09 -46.07 -14.08
C GLU A 270 13.94 -46.00 -12.81
N VAL A 271 13.90 -47.05 -11.99
CA VAL A 271 14.76 -47.17 -10.80
C VAL A 271 16.06 -47.85 -11.20
N ASN A 272 17.19 -47.18 -11.01
CA ASN A 272 18.50 -47.72 -11.37
C ASN A 272 19.06 -48.69 -10.30
N GLU A 273 20.25 -49.25 -10.54
CA GLU A 273 20.91 -50.19 -9.61
C GLU A 273 21.27 -49.56 -8.25
N ASP A 274 21.38 -48.23 -8.18
CA ASP A 274 21.69 -47.46 -6.97
C ASP A 274 20.41 -47.02 -6.22
N GLU A 275 19.24 -47.56 -6.59
CA GLU A 275 17.91 -47.21 -6.05
C GLU A 275 17.54 -45.72 -6.27
N GLU A 276 18.08 -45.08 -7.30
CA GLU A 276 17.72 -43.72 -7.71
C GLU A 276 16.65 -43.73 -8.81
N ASP A 277 15.64 -42.87 -8.62
CA ASP A 277 14.53 -42.70 -9.55
C ASP A 277 14.93 -41.75 -10.70
N ILE A 278 14.98 -42.29 -11.92
CA ILE A 278 15.32 -41.54 -13.12
C ILE A 278 14.04 -41.28 -13.91
N LEU A 279 13.67 -40.01 -14.09
CA LEU A 279 12.58 -39.63 -15.00
C LEU A 279 12.97 -39.96 -16.45
N VAL A 280 12.34 -40.97 -17.04
CA VAL A 280 12.64 -41.44 -18.40
C VAL A 280 11.68 -40.91 -19.45
N GLN A 281 10.45 -40.55 -19.08
CA GLN A 281 9.49 -39.93 -20.01
C GLN A 281 8.38 -39.13 -19.31
N SER A 282 7.93 -38.06 -19.97
CA SER A 282 6.64 -37.41 -19.67
C SER A 282 5.64 -37.70 -20.79
N VAL A 283 4.39 -38.03 -20.44
CA VAL A 283 3.33 -38.39 -21.38
C VAL A 283 2.10 -37.52 -21.12
N ALA A 284 1.61 -36.81 -22.13
CA ALA A 284 0.47 -35.92 -21.96
C ALA A 284 -0.85 -36.70 -21.71
N ALA A 285 -1.82 -36.06 -21.05
CA ALA A 285 -3.10 -36.69 -20.73
C ALA A 285 -3.91 -37.16 -21.95
N TYR A 286 -3.69 -36.58 -23.13
CA TYR A 286 -4.33 -37.01 -24.38
C TYR A 286 -3.50 -38.05 -25.17
N GLU A 287 -2.26 -38.34 -24.77
CA GLU A 287 -1.41 -39.32 -25.43
C GLU A 287 -1.73 -40.75 -24.97
N ARG A 288 -1.21 -41.74 -25.71
CA ARG A 288 -1.35 -43.15 -25.33
C ARG A 288 -0.59 -43.43 -24.04
N LYS A 289 -1.25 -44.10 -23.09
CA LYS A 289 -0.69 -44.50 -21.78
C LYS A 289 0.26 -45.69 -21.90
N SER A 290 1.40 -45.42 -22.52
CA SER A 290 2.41 -46.42 -22.81
C SER A 290 3.80 -45.80 -22.86
N TYR A 291 4.77 -46.53 -22.31
CA TYR A 291 6.20 -46.31 -22.43
C TYR A 291 6.82 -47.53 -23.12
N THR A 292 7.89 -47.32 -23.89
CA THR A 292 8.60 -48.42 -24.56
C THR A 292 10.10 -48.21 -24.47
N SER A 293 10.80 -49.18 -23.87
CA SER A 293 12.25 -49.17 -23.73
C SER A 293 12.77 -50.61 -23.65
N GLU A 294 14.04 -50.82 -23.99
CA GLU A 294 14.72 -52.10 -23.80
C GLU A 294 14.88 -52.45 -22.32
N THR A 295 14.86 -51.44 -21.44
CA THR A 295 14.95 -51.60 -19.98
C THR A 295 13.66 -52.09 -19.34
N VAL A 296 12.51 -51.94 -20.03
CA VAL A 296 11.21 -52.41 -19.54
C VAL A 296 11.22 -53.93 -19.38
N GLY A 297 10.84 -54.40 -18.18
CA GLY A 297 10.87 -55.81 -17.81
C GLY A 297 12.24 -56.31 -17.35
N THR A 298 13.28 -55.47 -17.38
CA THR A 298 14.60 -55.76 -16.80
C THR A 298 14.94 -54.84 -15.62
N SER A 299 14.52 -53.58 -15.66
CA SER A 299 14.60 -52.62 -14.57
C SER A 299 13.20 -52.35 -14.01
N GLN A 300 13.12 -51.92 -12.74
CA GLN A 300 11.85 -51.50 -12.14
C GLN A 300 11.40 -50.19 -12.76
N HIS A 301 10.12 -50.13 -13.13
CA HIS A 301 9.49 -48.91 -13.63
C HIS A 301 8.22 -48.60 -12.84
N TYR A 302 7.92 -47.32 -12.70
CA TYR A 302 6.65 -46.85 -12.19
C TYR A 302 6.20 -45.57 -12.91
N VAL A 303 4.94 -45.20 -12.74
CA VAL A 303 4.37 -44.00 -13.33
C VAL A 303 3.58 -43.22 -12.27
N THR A 304 3.65 -41.89 -12.35
CA THR A 304 2.81 -40.95 -11.58
C THR A 304 1.89 -40.19 -12.53
N ALA A 305 0.74 -39.74 -12.03
CA ALA A 305 -0.11 -38.77 -12.72
C ALA A 305 0.21 -37.35 -12.24
N VAL A 306 0.04 -36.36 -13.11
CA VAL A 306 0.30 -34.93 -12.81
C VAL A 306 -0.96 -34.14 -13.08
N ASN A 307 -1.44 -33.37 -12.10
CA ASN A 307 -2.58 -32.48 -12.27
C ASN A 307 -2.21 -31.08 -12.77
N GLU A 308 -3.20 -30.23 -13.03
CA GLU A 308 -3.01 -28.86 -13.53
C GLU A 308 -2.25 -27.93 -12.57
N ALA A 309 -2.24 -28.25 -11.27
CA ALA A 309 -1.39 -27.59 -10.27
C ALA A 309 0.06 -28.10 -10.27
N GLY A 310 0.39 -29.10 -11.09
CA GLY A 310 1.72 -29.70 -11.16
C GLY A 310 2.04 -30.69 -10.03
N ILE A 311 1.04 -31.08 -9.24
CA ILE A 311 1.18 -32.06 -8.16
C ILE A 311 1.22 -33.46 -8.77
N GLU A 312 2.21 -34.27 -8.36
CA GLU A 312 2.32 -35.67 -8.76
C GLU A 312 1.57 -36.58 -7.78
N SER A 313 0.94 -37.63 -8.30
CA SER A 313 0.38 -38.72 -7.49
C SER A 313 1.49 -39.52 -6.80
N PRO A 314 1.15 -40.37 -5.81
CA PRO A 314 2.06 -41.43 -5.40
C PRO A 314 2.40 -42.35 -6.59
N PRO A 315 3.55 -43.05 -6.57
CA PRO A 315 3.92 -44.01 -7.59
C PRO A 315 2.85 -45.10 -7.80
N SER A 316 2.65 -45.51 -9.05
CA SER A 316 1.97 -46.78 -9.34
C SER A 316 2.66 -47.95 -8.64
N GLU A 317 1.97 -49.08 -8.45
CA GLU A 317 2.65 -50.32 -8.04
C GLU A 317 3.81 -50.62 -8.99
N MET A 318 5.01 -50.76 -8.43
CA MET A 318 6.21 -51.09 -9.19
C MET A 318 6.06 -52.48 -9.83
N LYS A 319 6.51 -52.60 -11.08
CA LYS A 319 6.56 -53.87 -11.83
C LYS A 319 7.96 -54.13 -12.36
#